data_AF-A0A3M1P888-F1
#
_entry.id   AF-A0A3M1P888-F1
#
_cell.length_a   1.000
_cell.length_b   1.000
_cell.length_c   1.000
_cell.angle_alpha   90.00
_cell.angle_beta   90.00
_cell.angle_gamma   90.00
#
_symmetry.space_group_name_H-M   'P 1'
#
loop_
_entity.id
_entity.type
_entity.pdbx_description
1 polymer ?
#
loop_
_entity_poly.entity_id
_entity_poly.type
_entity_poly.pdbx_seq_one_letter_code
_entity_poly.pdbx_strand_id
1 'polypeptide(L)'
;RDPWVRRLVDLECFLLSGLPAADTVAPEMAFMFGERTNSVVDYPLGGSGAIVQALVRGLEKWGGQLRLNAHVEQILVENGRAVGVRLRSGEAIAANIVISNATLWDTYTHLLKPGDLPDAHRQSQLETPAVDSFMHLHLGIRAEGLAGLTGHHVVVQDAIAHDDLAAPGHTCMISIPSVWDTSLAPPGHHVVHAYTLEPYDGWQRDADYETRKRERAEPLYRALERVIPDVRDRLVLELIGTPLTHARYLRRHRGTYGPAIAAGQGLFPSTHTPIRHLYRVGDSTLPGIGVPAVAASGILCANTLVAPSDMAALLKELA
;
A
#
# COMPACT_ATOMS: atom_id res chain seq x y z
N ARG A 1 28.31 -11.22 -11.23
CA ARG A 1 28.84 -11.34 -12.61
C ARG A 1 27.86 -12.11 -13.51
N ASP A 2 27.11 -13.07 -12.97
CA ASP A 2 26.01 -13.72 -13.69
C ASP A 2 24.89 -12.70 -14.05
N PRO A 3 24.55 -12.52 -15.34
CA PRO A 3 23.49 -11.60 -15.77
C PRO A 3 22.08 -11.98 -15.29
N TRP A 4 21.79 -13.28 -15.11
CA TRP A 4 20.51 -13.74 -14.59
C TRP A 4 20.35 -13.36 -13.12
N VAL A 5 21.39 -13.58 -12.31
CA VAL A 5 21.37 -13.19 -10.89
C VAL A 5 21.20 -11.68 -10.75
N ARG A 6 21.86 -10.88 -11.60
CA ARG A 6 21.68 -9.44 -11.61
C ARG A 6 20.24 -9.04 -11.89
N ARG A 7 19.60 -9.59 -12.92
CA ARG A 7 18.19 -9.32 -13.24
C ARG A 7 17.25 -9.75 -12.11
N LEU A 8 17.54 -10.86 -11.44
CA LEU A 8 16.74 -11.28 -10.28
C LEU A 8 16.86 -10.26 -9.14
N VAL A 9 18.07 -9.78 -8.83
CA VAL A 9 18.26 -8.73 -7.82
C VAL A 9 17.56 -7.44 -8.22
N ASP A 10 17.65 -7.04 -9.49
CA ASP A 10 16.98 -5.84 -9.99
C ASP A 10 15.44 -5.97 -9.84
N LEU A 11 14.89 -7.16 -10.13
CA LEU A 11 13.48 -7.47 -9.93
C LEU A 11 13.08 -7.42 -8.46
N GLU A 12 13.84 -8.06 -7.57
CA GLU A 12 13.53 -8.08 -6.13
C GLU A 12 13.59 -6.67 -5.51
N CYS A 13 14.54 -5.83 -5.93
CA CYS A 13 14.57 -4.41 -5.55
C CYS A 13 13.28 -3.71 -5.95
N PHE A 14 12.85 -3.88 -7.21
CA PHE A 14 11.63 -3.27 -7.72
C PHE A 14 10.37 -3.78 -7.01
N LEU A 15 10.27 -5.08 -6.74
CA LEU A 15 9.12 -5.67 -6.03
C LEU A 15 9.02 -5.19 -4.59
N LEU A 16 10.14 -4.90 -3.94
CA LEU A 16 10.19 -4.39 -2.58
C LEU A 16 9.81 -2.89 -2.51
N SER A 17 10.51 -2.07 -3.29
CA SER A 17 10.51 -0.60 -3.13
C SER A 17 9.65 0.13 -4.18
N GLY A 18 9.28 -0.53 -5.27
CA GLY A 18 8.71 0.13 -6.46
C GLY A 18 9.73 0.96 -7.23
N LEU A 19 11.02 0.88 -6.90
CA LEU A 19 12.11 1.65 -7.51
C LEU A 19 13.12 0.74 -8.21
N PRO A 20 13.87 1.27 -9.20
CA PRO A 20 15.04 0.57 -9.73
C PRO A 20 16.05 0.23 -8.65
N ALA A 21 16.89 -0.79 -8.88
CA ALA A 21 17.92 -1.20 -7.92
C ALA A 21 18.90 -0.08 -7.55
N ALA A 22 19.21 0.83 -8.49
CA ALA A 22 20.08 1.98 -8.24
C ALA A 22 19.51 2.97 -7.21
N ASP A 23 18.18 3.00 -7.07
CA ASP A 23 17.45 3.91 -6.20
C ASP A 23 16.92 3.22 -4.93
N THR A 24 17.12 1.90 -4.80
CA THR A 24 16.71 1.11 -3.64
C THR A 24 17.77 1.12 -2.54
N VAL A 25 17.34 1.23 -1.27
CA VAL A 25 18.24 1.32 -0.12
C VAL A 25 18.93 -0.03 0.13
N ALA A 26 20.24 -0.10 -0.16
CA ALA A 26 21.00 -1.35 -0.10
C ALA A 26 20.94 -2.12 1.25
N PRO A 27 20.99 -1.46 2.42
CA PRO A 27 20.79 -2.16 3.70
C PRO A 27 19.45 -2.91 3.82
N GLU A 28 18.38 -2.39 3.23
CA GLU A 28 17.06 -3.02 3.23
C GLU A 28 17.09 -4.34 2.44
N MET A 29 17.70 -4.32 1.26
CA MET A 29 17.90 -5.51 0.43
C MET A 29 18.83 -6.53 1.09
N ALA A 30 19.91 -6.08 1.74
CA ALA A 30 20.82 -6.95 2.46
C ALA A 30 20.12 -7.67 3.61
N PHE A 31 19.28 -6.96 4.37
CA PHE A 31 18.44 -7.55 5.41
C PHE A 31 17.48 -8.58 4.81
N MET A 32 16.75 -8.24 3.75
CA MET A 32 15.79 -9.17 3.13
C MET A 32 16.45 -10.44 2.57
N PHE A 33 17.58 -10.33 1.87
CA PHE A 33 18.31 -11.49 1.39
C PHE A 33 18.91 -12.33 2.53
N GLY A 34 19.35 -11.68 3.62
CA GLY A 34 19.83 -12.36 4.82
C GLY A 34 18.73 -13.14 5.54
N GLU A 35 17.55 -12.54 5.71
CA GLU A 35 16.43 -13.17 6.41
C GLU A 35 15.79 -14.31 5.63
N ARG A 36 15.93 -14.33 4.29
CA ARG A 36 15.35 -15.37 3.43
C ARG A 36 15.82 -16.79 3.76
N THR A 37 16.97 -16.95 4.41
CA THR A 37 17.45 -18.27 4.87
C THR A 37 16.90 -18.67 6.24
N ASN A 38 16.37 -17.71 7.01
CA ASN A 38 15.88 -17.91 8.37
C ASN A 38 14.34 -17.77 8.50
N SER A 39 13.68 -17.32 7.43
CA SER A 39 12.24 -17.03 7.41
C SER A 39 11.53 -17.77 6.29
N VAL A 40 10.22 -17.97 6.46
CA VAL A 40 9.31 -18.51 5.43
C VAL A 40 8.33 -17.44 4.98
N VAL A 41 7.71 -17.66 3.82
CA VAL A 41 6.60 -16.82 3.34
C VAL A 41 5.30 -17.46 3.82
N ASP A 42 4.67 -16.83 4.82
CA ASP A 42 3.38 -17.25 5.35
C ASP A 42 2.22 -16.48 4.72
N TYR A 43 1.05 -17.12 4.68
CA TYR A 43 -0.21 -16.50 4.26
C TYR A 43 -1.20 -16.47 5.43
N PRO A 44 -1.77 -15.31 5.80
CA PRO A 44 -2.76 -15.23 6.88
C PRO A 44 -4.07 -15.90 6.45
N LEU A 45 -4.57 -16.85 7.24
CA LEU A 45 -5.91 -17.39 7.05
C LEU A 45 -6.95 -16.27 7.20
N GLY A 46 -7.90 -16.18 6.27
CA GLY A 46 -8.82 -15.06 6.08
C GLY A 46 -8.23 -13.88 5.31
N GLY A 47 -7.01 -14.02 4.79
CA GLY A 47 -6.29 -13.00 4.02
C GLY A 47 -5.90 -11.76 4.83
N SER A 48 -5.58 -10.67 4.13
CA SER A 48 -5.17 -9.41 4.76
C SER A 48 -6.24 -8.83 5.70
N GLY A 49 -7.52 -9.12 5.44
CA GLY A 49 -8.63 -8.74 6.31
C GLY A 49 -8.48 -9.31 7.73
N ALA A 50 -7.97 -10.52 7.89
CA ALA A 50 -7.77 -11.14 9.21
C ALA A 50 -6.75 -10.38 10.06
N ILE A 51 -5.69 -9.83 9.45
CA ILE A 51 -4.71 -8.97 10.13
C ILE A 51 -5.39 -7.70 10.64
N VAL A 52 -6.21 -7.05 9.80
CA VAL A 52 -6.97 -5.86 10.21
C VAL A 52 -7.92 -6.17 11.36
N GLN A 53 -8.66 -7.27 11.29
CA GLN A 53 -9.55 -7.69 12.37
C GLN A 53 -8.80 -7.99 13.68
N ALA A 54 -7.59 -8.55 13.60
CA ALA A 54 -6.75 -8.77 14.77
C ALA A 54 -6.33 -7.44 15.42
N LEU A 55 -5.95 -6.44 14.63
CA LEU A 55 -5.62 -5.09 15.13
C LEU A 55 -6.83 -4.40 15.76
N VAL A 56 -8.02 -4.53 15.16
CA VAL A 56 -9.26 -3.97 15.72
C VAL A 56 -9.61 -4.61 17.06
N ARG A 57 -9.51 -5.94 17.19
CA ARG A 57 -9.70 -6.62 18.49
C ARG A 57 -8.70 -6.16 19.53
N GLY A 58 -7.44 -5.95 19.13
CA GLY A 58 -6.41 -5.38 20.00
C GLY A 58 -6.79 -3.98 20.48
N LEU A 59 -7.22 -3.11 19.57
CA LEU A 59 -7.69 -1.76 19.89
C LEU A 59 -8.85 -1.78 20.90
N GLU A 60 -9.87 -2.60 20.65
CA GLU A 60 -11.08 -2.70 21.48
C GLU A 60 -10.79 -3.30 22.86
N LYS A 61 -9.91 -4.31 22.95
CA LYS A 61 -9.47 -4.91 24.22
C LYS A 61 -8.96 -3.84 25.20
N TRP A 62 -8.30 -2.81 24.67
CA TRP A 62 -7.71 -1.72 25.46
C TRP A 62 -8.59 -0.46 25.51
N GLY A 63 -9.90 -0.60 25.22
CA GLY A 63 -10.89 0.48 25.34
C GLY A 63 -10.90 1.46 24.17
N GLY A 64 -10.13 1.21 23.12
CA GLY A 64 -10.18 1.98 21.88
C GLY A 64 -11.49 1.73 21.12
N GLN A 65 -11.86 2.66 20.24
CA GLN A 65 -13.08 2.60 19.45
C GLN A 65 -12.79 2.77 17.97
N LEU A 66 -13.42 1.95 17.13
CA LEU A 66 -13.39 2.10 15.68
C LEU A 66 -14.70 2.75 15.19
N ARG A 67 -14.59 3.94 14.60
CA ARG A 67 -15.72 4.63 13.96
C ARG A 67 -15.63 4.51 12.44
N LEU A 68 -16.48 3.66 11.85
CA LEU A 68 -16.65 3.56 10.41
C LEU A 68 -17.60 4.65 9.88
N ASN A 69 -17.56 4.90 8.58
CA ASN A 69 -18.35 5.96 7.92
C ASN A 69 -18.13 7.38 8.51
N ALA A 70 -17.06 7.58 9.28
CA ALA A 70 -16.70 8.84 9.92
C ALA A 70 -15.60 9.55 9.09
N HIS A 71 -15.94 10.05 7.92
CA HIS A 71 -14.97 10.77 7.07
C HIS A 71 -14.52 12.07 7.75
N VAL A 72 -13.25 12.13 8.17
CA VAL A 72 -12.60 13.36 8.64
C VAL A 72 -12.43 14.30 7.46
N GLU A 73 -13.05 15.47 7.55
CA GLU A 73 -12.93 16.56 6.56
C GLU A 73 -11.83 17.54 6.94
N GLN A 74 -11.58 17.75 8.24
CA GLN A 74 -10.57 18.70 8.68
C GLN A 74 -9.92 18.27 10.01
N ILE A 75 -8.62 18.49 10.15
CA ILE A 75 -7.93 18.55 11.44
C ILE A 75 -8.10 19.97 11.99
N LEU A 76 -8.52 20.09 13.24
CA LEU A 76 -8.75 21.36 13.91
C LEU A 76 -7.47 21.81 14.61
N VAL A 77 -6.99 23.00 14.26
CA VAL A 77 -5.74 23.58 14.77
C VAL A 77 -6.02 24.92 15.43
N GLU A 78 -5.53 25.10 16.65
CA GLU A 78 -5.62 26.33 17.42
C GLU A 78 -4.24 26.68 17.99
N ASN A 79 -3.77 27.91 17.76
CA ASN A 79 -2.48 28.41 18.27
C ASN A 79 -1.29 27.46 17.95
N GLY A 80 -1.29 26.87 16.75
CA GLY A 80 -0.25 25.93 16.30
C GLY A 80 -0.31 24.55 16.98
N ARG A 81 -1.47 24.15 17.51
CA ARG A 81 -1.71 22.86 18.17
C ARG A 81 -2.95 22.19 17.60
N ALA A 82 -2.89 20.89 17.31
CA ALA A 82 -4.08 20.12 16.98
C ALA A 82 -4.96 19.90 18.21
N VAL A 83 -6.25 20.18 18.08
CA VAL A 83 -7.25 20.11 19.17
C VAL A 83 -8.39 19.14 18.88
N GLY A 84 -8.38 18.50 17.71
CA GLY A 84 -9.42 17.56 17.31
C GLY A 84 -9.55 17.43 15.80
N VAL A 85 -10.68 16.84 15.39
CA VAL A 85 -11.04 16.67 13.98
C VAL A 85 -12.51 17.06 13.76
N ARG A 86 -12.83 17.51 12.55
CA ARG A 86 -14.19 17.72 12.08
C ARG A 86 -14.51 16.68 11.02
N LEU A 87 -15.63 15.99 11.19
CA LEU A 87 -16.16 15.06 10.22
C LEU A 87 -16.97 15.80 9.16
N ARG A 88 -17.13 15.20 7.97
CA ARG A 88 -17.99 15.72 6.90
C ARG A 88 -19.45 15.86 7.30
N SER A 89 -19.90 15.12 8.31
CA SER A 89 -21.22 15.29 8.91
C SER A 89 -21.40 16.63 9.63
N GLY A 90 -20.32 17.38 9.86
CA GLY A 90 -20.27 18.60 10.67
C GLY A 90 -19.90 18.35 12.14
N GLU A 91 -19.92 17.09 12.60
CA GLU A 91 -19.52 16.71 13.95
C GLU A 91 -18.05 17.07 14.21
N ALA A 92 -17.78 17.73 15.34
CA ALA A 92 -16.43 18.00 15.82
C ALA A 92 -16.09 17.06 16.98
N ILE A 93 -14.96 16.37 16.88
CA ILE A 93 -14.44 15.47 17.90
C ILE A 93 -13.19 16.12 18.48
N ALA A 94 -13.26 16.53 19.74
CA ALA A 94 -12.11 17.07 20.46
C ALA A 94 -11.10 15.95 20.78
N ALA A 95 -9.81 16.25 20.62
CA ALA A 95 -8.74 15.31 20.95
C ALA A 95 -7.50 16.05 21.44
N ASN A 96 -6.84 15.49 22.46
CA ASN A 96 -5.58 16.04 22.95
C ASN A 96 -4.42 15.80 21.98
N ILE A 97 -4.49 14.74 21.19
CA ILE A 97 -3.50 14.31 20.20
C ILE A 97 -4.27 13.83 18.97
N VAL A 98 -3.78 14.19 17.78
CA VAL A 98 -4.27 13.68 16.50
C VAL A 98 -3.14 12.95 15.80
N ILE A 99 -3.39 11.70 15.40
CA ILE A 99 -2.44 10.89 14.61
C ILE A 99 -3.08 10.67 13.24
N SER A 100 -2.50 11.25 12.19
CA SER A 100 -2.97 11.08 10.81
C SER A 100 -2.29 9.86 10.16
N ASN A 101 -3.09 8.87 9.77
CA ASN A 101 -2.64 7.78 8.89
C ASN A 101 -3.02 8.04 7.41
N ALA A 102 -3.52 9.25 7.09
CA ALA A 102 -3.65 9.67 5.69
C ALA A 102 -2.25 9.97 5.13
N THR A 103 -2.08 9.89 3.81
CA THR A 103 -0.78 10.20 3.20
C THR A 103 -0.35 11.63 3.54
N LEU A 104 0.95 11.91 3.44
CA LEU A 104 1.46 13.26 3.63
C LEU A 104 0.77 14.27 2.69
N TRP A 105 0.50 13.88 1.45
CA TRP A 105 -0.13 14.75 0.46
C TRP A 105 -1.58 15.04 0.86
N ASP A 106 -2.31 14.00 1.27
CA ASP A 106 -3.72 14.14 1.67
C ASP A 106 -3.86 14.92 2.99
N THR A 107 -2.97 14.67 3.95
CA THR A 107 -2.96 15.39 5.23
C THR A 107 -2.73 16.89 5.02
N TYR A 108 -1.76 17.27 4.18
CA TYR A 108 -1.38 18.68 3.98
C TYR A 108 -2.16 19.41 2.88
N THR A 109 -2.92 18.68 2.06
CA THR A 109 -3.76 19.27 1.00
C THR A 109 -5.23 19.31 1.38
N HIS A 110 -5.73 18.28 2.05
CA HIS A 110 -7.17 18.12 2.28
C HIS A 110 -7.58 18.28 3.74
N LEU A 111 -6.74 17.84 4.69
CA LEU A 111 -7.11 17.82 6.10
C LEU A 111 -6.68 19.07 6.87
N LEU A 112 -5.68 19.80 6.39
CA LEU A 112 -5.19 21.03 7.02
C LEU A 112 -5.42 22.24 6.12
N LYS A 113 -5.63 23.41 6.72
CA LYS A 113 -5.67 24.66 5.98
C LYS A 113 -4.23 25.07 5.64
N PRO A 114 -3.99 25.74 4.49
CA PRO A 114 -2.65 26.21 4.14
C PRO A 114 -1.96 27.01 5.26
N GLY A 115 -2.70 27.88 5.96
CA GLY A 115 -2.17 28.69 7.06
C GLY A 115 -1.94 27.98 8.40
N ASP A 116 -2.27 26.69 8.52
CA ASP A 116 -2.01 25.92 9.76
C ASP A 116 -0.54 25.50 9.88
N LEU A 117 0.24 25.61 8.80
CA LEU A 117 1.63 25.18 8.69
C LEU A 117 2.51 26.28 8.09
N PRO A 118 3.83 26.28 8.39
CA PRO A 118 4.77 27.10 7.62
C PRO A 118 4.76 26.70 6.13
N ASP A 119 4.61 27.68 5.24
CA ASP A 119 4.49 27.43 3.79
C ASP A 119 5.64 26.61 3.21
N ALA A 120 6.88 26.92 3.60
CA ALA A 120 8.07 26.19 3.15
C ALA A 120 8.06 24.71 3.60
N HIS A 121 7.54 24.43 4.79
CA HIS A 121 7.38 23.04 5.24
C HIS A 121 6.31 22.35 4.43
N ARG A 122 5.14 22.99 4.25
CA ARG A 122 4.04 22.43 3.46
C ARG A 122 4.49 22.12 2.02
N GLN A 123 5.16 23.06 1.37
CA GLN A 123 5.64 22.90 0.00
C GLN A 123 6.64 21.75 -0.12
N SER A 124 7.67 21.70 0.74
CA SER A 124 8.67 20.62 0.67
C SER A 124 8.07 19.24 0.90
N GLN A 125 7.04 19.12 1.73
CA GLN A 125 6.33 17.85 1.90
C GLN A 125 5.54 17.48 0.63
N LEU A 126 4.81 18.43 0.03
CA LEU A 126 4.03 18.16 -1.18
C LEU A 126 4.88 17.83 -2.41
N GLU A 127 6.13 18.31 -2.46
CA GLU A 127 7.13 18.00 -3.49
C GLU A 127 7.77 16.61 -3.32
N THR A 128 7.44 15.86 -2.26
CA THR A 128 7.91 14.49 -2.08
C THR A 128 7.55 13.66 -3.34
N PRO A 129 8.53 13.02 -4.00
CA PRO A 129 8.26 12.17 -5.16
C PRO A 129 7.33 11.02 -4.78
N ALA A 130 6.47 10.60 -5.71
CA ALA A 130 5.52 9.50 -5.49
C ALA A 130 5.77 8.39 -6.51
N VAL A 131 5.61 7.14 -6.09
CA VAL A 131 5.48 6.00 -7.00
C VAL A 131 4.19 6.18 -7.79
N ASP A 132 4.17 5.71 -9.04
CA ASP A 132 2.94 5.68 -9.84
C ASP A 132 1.85 4.81 -9.20
N SER A 133 0.68 4.80 -9.83
CA SER A 133 -0.45 4.00 -9.40
C SER A 133 -0.41 2.61 -10.04
N PHE A 134 -1.55 1.92 -10.04
CA PHE A 134 -1.65 0.57 -10.58
C PHE A 134 -2.91 0.36 -11.41
N MET A 135 -2.79 -0.55 -12.38
CA MET A 135 -3.92 -1.31 -12.90
C MET A 135 -4.12 -2.56 -12.05
N HIS A 136 -5.38 -2.96 -11.86
CA HIS A 136 -5.75 -4.17 -11.13
C HIS A 136 -6.74 -5.02 -11.93
N LEU A 137 -6.60 -6.34 -11.82
CA LEU A 137 -7.65 -7.33 -12.10
C LEU A 137 -8.05 -8.00 -10.80
N HIS A 138 -9.33 -7.99 -10.48
CA HIS A 138 -9.93 -8.83 -9.45
C HIS A 138 -10.91 -9.78 -10.12
N LEU A 139 -10.59 -11.07 -10.14
CA LEU A 139 -11.32 -12.08 -10.88
C LEU A 139 -11.82 -13.18 -9.97
N GLY A 140 -12.99 -13.72 -10.30
CA GLY A 140 -13.41 -15.05 -9.86
C GLY A 140 -13.29 -16.01 -11.05
N ILE A 141 -12.67 -17.17 -10.85
CA ILE A 141 -12.47 -18.17 -11.92
C ILE A 141 -12.92 -19.55 -11.49
N ARG A 142 -13.35 -20.38 -12.45
CA ARG A 142 -13.61 -21.81 -12.22
C ARG A 142 -12.29 -22.58 -12.01
N ALA A 143 -12.23 -23.40 -10.98
CA ALA A 143 -11.00 -24.08 -10.52
C ALA A 143 -10.76 -25.48 -11.12
N GLU A 144 -11.66 -25.99 -11.97
CA GLU A 144 -11.55 -27.33 -12.55
C GLU A 144 -10.22 -27.54 -13.29
N GLY A 145 -9.46 -28.57 -12.92
CA GLY A 145 -8.16 -28.86 -13.55
C GLY A 145 -6.99 -27.99 -13.05
N LEU A 146 -7.18 -27.13 -12.04
CA LEU A 146 -6.13 -26.24 -11.50
C LEU A 146 -5.51 -26.73 -10.17
N ALA A 147 -5.56 -28.04 -9.89
CA ALA A 147 -5.11 -28.59 -8.60
C ALA A 147 -3.62 -28.38 -8.27
N GLY A 148 -2.77 -28.10 -9.27
CA GLY A 148 -1.32 -27.86 -9.11
C GLY A 148 -0.91 -26.39 -9.04
N LEU A 149 -1.88 -25.46 -9.02
CA LEU A 149 -1.63 -24.03 -9.06
C LEU A 149 -1.00 -23.52 -7.75
N THR A 150 0.02 -22.67 -7.85
CA THR A 150 0.61 -21.97 -6.70
C THR A 150 0.00 -20.58 -6.55
N GLY A 151 0.13 -19.96 -5.37
CA GLY A 151 -0.65 -18.77 -5.03
C GLY A 151 0.00 -17.43 -5.37
N HIS A 152 1.31 -17.34 -5.59
CA HIS A 152 1.98 -16.08 -5.95
C HIS A 152 2.88 -16.28 -7.16
N HIS A 153 2.73 -15.38 -8.14
CA HIS A 153 3.53 -15.38 -9.37
C HIS A 153 3.97 -13.96 -9.69
N VAL A 154 5.15 -13.84 -10.27
CA VAL A 154 5.64 -12.61 -10.89
C VAL A 154 5.95 -12.93 -12.34
N VAL A 155 5.36 -12.15 -13.24
CA VAL A 155 5.57 -12.29 -14.67
C VAL A 155 6.18 -11.00 -15.20
N VAL A 156 7.38 -11.12 -15.75
CA VAL A 156 8.04 -10.04 -16.51
C VAL A 156 7.78 -10.31 -17.99
N GLN A 157 7.16 -9.35 -18.68
CA GLN A 157 6.75 -9.49 -20.08
C GLN A 157 7.93 -9.29 -21.04
N ASP A 158 8.26 -10.29 -21.86
CA ASP A 158 9.41 -10.26 -22.78
C ASP A 158 9.30 -9.22 -23.92
N ALA A 159 8.10 -8.66 -24.13
CA ALA A 159 7.78 -7.82 -25.28
C ALA A 159 8.23 -6.35 -25.15
N ILE A 160 8.79 -5.95 -24.00
CA ILE A 160 9.28 -4.60 -23.78
C ILE A 160 10.80 -4.62 -23.96
N ALA A 161 11.27 -4.03 -25.06
CA ALA A 161 12.69 -3.91 -25.42
C ALA A 161 13.52 -3.02 -24.46
N HIS A 162 13.00 -2.75 -23.25
CA HIS A 162 13.62 -1.95 -22.22
C HIS A 162 13.76 -2.81 -20.97
N ASP A 163 14.98 -2.88 -20.42
CA ASP A 163 15.26 -3.44 -19.08
C ASP A 163 14.56 -2.65 -17.93
N ASP A 164 13.57 -1.82 -18.25
CA ASP A 164 12.85 -0.97 -17.30
C ASP A 164 11.67 -1.73 -16.68
N LEU A 165 11.92 -2.34 -15.53
CA LEU A 165 10.93 -3.07 -14.74
C LEU A 165 9.72 -2.21 -14.31
N ALA A 166 9.90 -0.88 -14.27
CA ALA A 166 8.86 0.06 -13.87
C ALA A 166 7.95 0.48 -15.04
N ALA A 167 8.27 0.09 -16.27
CA ALA A 167 7.43 0.38 -17.43
C ALA A 167 6.01 -0.19 -17.22
N PRO A 168 4.94 0.60 -17.50
CA PRO A 168 3.57 0.16 -17.27
C PRO A 168 3.23 -1.16 -17.99
N GLY A 169 2.70 -2.12 -17.25
CA GLY A 169 2.36 -3.44 -17.78
C GLY A 169 3.54 -4.41 -17.98
N HIS A 170 4.77 -4.01 -17.63
CA HIS A 170 5.96 -4.85 -17.81
C HIS A 170 6.08 -5.93 -16.74
N THR A 171 6.09 -5.52 -15.48
CA THR A 171 6.12 -6.41 -14.32
C THR A 171 4.71 -6.58 -13.78
N CYS A 172 4.20 -7.80 -13.81
CA CYS A 172 2.86 -8.15 -13.35
C CYS A 172 2.94 -9.09 -12.15
N MET A 173 2.27 -8.70 -11.06
CA MET A 173 2.18 -9.49 -9.84
C MET A 173 0.82 -10.16 -9.81
N ILE A 174 0.78 -11.46 -9.53
CA ILE A 174 -0.44 -12.27 -9.50
C ILE A 174 -0.52 -12.98 -8.15
N SER A 175 -1.69 -12.88 -7.52
CA SER A 175 -2.04 -13.58 -6.30
C SER A 175 -3.33 -14.39 -6.50
N ILE A 176 -3.28 -15.67 -6.11
CA ILE A 176 -4.37 -16.64 -6.15
C ILE A 176 -4.48 -17.27 -4.76
N PRO A 177 -4.83 -16.50 -3.73
CA PRO A 177 -4.66 -16.95 -2.34
C PRO A 177 -5.59 -18.09 -1.96
N SER A 178 -6.66 -18.33 -2.72
CA SER A 178 -7.59 -19.43 -2.51
C SER A 178 -6.98 -20.82 -2.72
N VAL A 179 -5.75 -20.93 -3.23
CA VAL A 179 -5.01 -22.20 -3.24
C VAL A 179 -4.52 -22.59 -1.85
N TRP A 180 -4.32 -21.61 -0.95
CA TRP A 180 -3.91 -21.82 0.43
C TRP A 180 -5.08 -21.74 1.41
N ASP A 181 -6.03 -20.84 1.15
CA ASP A 181 -7.20 -20.67 1.99
C ASP A 181 -8.49 -20.72 1.15
N THR A 182 -9.13 -21.88 1.18
CA THR A 182 -10.36 -22.15 0.42
C THR A 182 -11.56 -21.32 0.88
N SER A 183 -11.50 -20.66 2.05
CA SER A 183 -12.58 -19.77 2.51
C SER A 183 -12.68 -18.45 1.72
N LEU A 184 -11.64 -18.12 0.95
CA LEU A 184 -11.57 -16.88 0.17
C LEU A 184 -12.36 -16.93 -1.14
N ALA A 185 -12.82 -18.11 -1.56
CA ALA A 185 -13.62 -18.30 -2.77
C ALA A 185 -14.72 -19.34 -2.54
N PRO A 186 -15.85 -19.26 -3.26
CA PRO A 186 -16.85 -20.32 -3.24
C PRO A 186 -16.28 -21.68 -3.68
N PRO A 187 -16.88 -22.81 -3.27
CA PRO A 187 -16.46 -24.12 -3.74
C PRO A 187 -16.38 -24.21 -5.27
N GLY A 188 -15.34 -24.88 -5.78
CA GLY A 188 -15.10 -25.01 -7.22
C GLY A 188 -14.54 -23.75 -7.91
N HIS A 189 -14.18 -22.72 -7.15
CA HIS A 189 -13.66 -21.45 -7.68
C HIS A 189 -12.35 -21.02 -7.01
N HIS A 190 -11.62 -20.16 -7.71
CA HIS A 190 -10.50 -19.39 -7.16
C HIS A 190 -10.76 -17.90 -7.29
N VAL A 191 -10.18 -17.14 -6.36
CA VAL A 191 -10.07 -15.68 -6.46
C VAL A 191 -8.69 -15.32 -6.97
N VAL A 192 -8.62 -14.42 -7.93
CA VAL A 192 -7.36 -13.92 -8.52
C VAL A 192 -7.30 -12.41 -8.33
N HIS A 193 -6.18 -11.93 -7.83
CA HIS A 193 -5.81 -10.51 -7.88
C HIS A 193 -4.52 -10.38 -8.67
N ALA A 194 -4.53 -9.59 -9.74
CA ALA A 194 -3.33 -9.25 -10.49
C ALA A 194 -3.17 -7.74 -10.59
N TYR A 195 -1.94 -7.24 -10.55
CA TYR A 195 -1.67 -5.80 -10.68
C TYR A 195 -0.31 -5.49 -11.29
N THR A 196 -0.19 -4.30 -11.86
CA THR A 196 1.02 -3.77 -12.53
C THR A 196 1.01 -2.25 -12.45
N LEU A 197 2.18 -1.62 -12.53
CA LEU A 197 2.28 -0.16 -12.48
C LEU A 197 1.52 0.49 -13.64
N GLU A 198 0.95 1.65 -13.34
CA GLU A 198 0.23 2.48 -14.30
C GLU A 198 0.28 3.95 -13.86
N PRO A 199 0.64 4.89 -14.75
CA PRO A 199 0.62 6.30 -14.42
C PRO A 199 -0.80 6.76 -14.09
N TYR A 200 -0.92 7.65 -13.11
CA TYR A 200 -2.20 8.30 -12.84
C TYR A 200 -2.61 9.28 -13.94
N ASP A 201 -1.62 9.95 -14.54
CA ASP A 201 -1.86 10.95 -15.57
C ASP A 201 -2.42 10.31 -16.84
N GLY A 202 -3.33 11.03 -17.49
CA GLY A 202 -4.07 10.51 -18.65
C GLY A 202 -5.33 9.71 -18.28
N TRP A 203 -5.61 9.47 -16.99
CA TRP A 203 -6.88 8.89 -16.57
C TRP A 203 -7.91 9.95 -16.21
N GLN A 204 -9.07 9.87 -16.84
CA GLN A 204 -10.25 10.67 -16.54
C GLN A 204 -11.51 9.87 -16.88
N ARG A 205 -12.65 10.18 -16.24
CA ARG A 205 -13.93 9.53 -16.52
C ARG A 205 -14.62 10.18 -17.72
N ASP A 206 -14.02 10.02 -18.89
CA ASP A 206 -14.54 10.48 -20.18
C ASP A 206 -15.27 9.34 -20.94
N ALA A 207 -15.69 9.60 -22.18
CA ALA A 207 -16.39 8.63 -23.02
C ALA A 207 -15.54 7.39 -23.36
N ASP A 208 -14.22 7.54 -23.39
CA ASP A 208 -13.27 6.47 -23.76
C ASP A 208 -12.77 5.67 -22.55
N TYR A 209 -13.18 6.04 -21.33
CA TYR A 209 -12.66 5.47 -20.09
C TYR A 209 -12.77 3.95 -20.03
N GLU A 210 -13.93 3.37 -20.40
CA GLU A 210 -14.14 1.92 -20.34
C GLU A 210 -13.32 1.15 -21.39
N THR A 211 -13.12 1.74 -22.57
CA THR A 211 -12.25 1.17 -23.61
C THR A 211 -10.79 1.19 -23.15
N ARG A 212 -10.30 2.37 -22.71
CA ARG A 212 -8.95 2.54 -22.15
C ARG A 212 -8.70 1.59 -20.99
N LYS A 213 -9.69 1.45 -20.10
CA LYS A 213 -9.65 0.53 -18.95
C LYS A 213 -9.42 -0.92 -19.37
N ARG A 214 -10.09 -1.40 -20.42
CA ARG A 214 -9.88 -2.77 -20.94
C ARG A 214 -8.53 -2.90 -21.64
N GLU A 215 -8.15 -1.95 -22.48
CA GLU A 215 -6.87 -1.95 -23.19
C GLU A 215 -5.67 -1.97 -22.23
N ARG A 216 -5.69 -1.13 -21.19
CA ARG A 216 -4.61 -1.03 -20.20
C ARG A 216 -4.57 -2.23 -19.23
N ALA A 217 -5.63 -3.04 -19.18
CA ALA A 217 -5.65 -4.28 -18.39
C ALA A 217 -5.08 -5.49 -19.16
N GLU A 218 -4.96 -5.40 -20.48
CA GLU A 218 -4.49 -6.49 -21.33
C GLU A 218 -3.11 -7.08 -20.94
N PRO A 219 -2.10 -6.28 -20.52
CA PRO A 219 -0.85 -6.84 -20.01
C PRO A 219 -1.02 -7.81 -18.83
N LEU A 220 -2.00 -7.55 -17.95
CA LEU A 220 -2.30 -8.42 -16.81
C LEU A 220 -2.94 -9.72 -17.26
N TYR A 221 -3.81 -9.68 -18.27
CA TYR A 221 -4.36 -10.90 -18.86
C TYR A 221 -3.27 -11.75 -19.53
N ARG A 222 -2.42 -11.15 -20.35
CA ARG A 222 -1.27 -11.85 -20.95
C ARG A 222 -0.36 -12.48 -19.89
N ALA A 223 -0.19 -11.81 -18.75
CA ALA A 223 0.59 -12.36 -17.65
C ALA A 223 -0.12 -13.56 -16.99
N LEU A 224 -1.43 -13.43 -16.75
CA LEU A 224 -2.26 -14.52 -16.22
C LEU A 224 -2.29 -15.72 -17.16
N GLU A 225 -2.32 -15.53 -18.48
CA GLU A 225 -2.29 -16.60 -19.48
C GLU A 225 -0.99 -17.41 -19.46
N ARG A 226 0.12 -16.86 -18.93
CA ARG A 226 1.34 -17.64 -18.68
C ARG A 226 1.21 -18.60 -17.49
N VAL A 227 0.27 -18.32 -16.58
CA VAL A 227 0.02 -19.13 -15.38
C VAL A 227 -1.19 -20.05 -15.57
N ILE A 228 -2.25 -19.55 -16.19
CA ILE A 228 -3.52 -20.23 -16.50
C ILE A 228 -3.87 -19.90 -17.96
N PRO A 229 -3.46 -20.72 -18.93
CA PRO A 229 -3.57 -20.41 -20.37
C PRO A 229 -4.98 -20.09 -20.87
N ASP A 230 -6.01 -20.67 -20.26
CA ASP A 230 -7.42 -20.52 -20.61
C ASP A 230 -8.19 -19.66 -19.58
N VAL A 231 -7.49 -18.76 -18.85
CA VAL A 231 -8.08 -17.95 -17.76
C VAL A 231 -9.34 -17.19 -18.19
N ARG A 232 -9.38 -16.69 -19.43
CA ARG A 232 -10.50 -15.92 -19.97
C ARG A 232 -11.77 -16.75 -20.07
N ASP A 233 -11.65 -18.00 -20.47
CA ASP A 233 -12.79 -18.91 -20.58
C ASP A 233 -13.32 -19.31 -19.20
N ARG A 234 -12.48 -19.22 -18.16
CA ARG A 234 -12.80 -19.59 -16.77
C ARG A 234 -13.48 -18.48 -15.97
N LEU A 235 -13.54 -17.25 -16.47
CA LEU A 235 -14.08 -16.10 -15.75
C LEU A 235 -15.54 -16.34 -15.34
N VAL A 236 -15.85 -16.03 -14.08
CA VAL A 236 -17.21 -15.92 -13.54
C VAL A 236 -17.49 -14.53 -12.97
N LEU A 237 -16.44 -13.78 -12.64
CA LEU A 237 -16.49 -12.39 -12.20
C LEU A 237 -15.26 -11.67 -12.73
N GLU A 238 -15.46 -10.47 -13.29
CA GLU A 238 -14.38 -9.57 -13.71
C GLU A 238 -14.58 -8.19 -13.11
N LEU A 239 -13.59 -7.70 -12.37
CA LEU A 239 -13.52 -6.33 -11.91
C LEU A 239 -12.15 -5.75 -12.23
N ILE A 240 -12.11 -4.82 -13.18
CA ILE A 240 -10.89 -4.09 -13.53
C ILE A 240 -10.80 -2.81 -12.68
N GLY A 241 -9.68 -2.60 -12.01
CA GLY A 241 -9.35 -1.39 -11.27
C GLY A 241 -8.34 -0.55 -12.04
N THR A 242 -8.55 0.77 -12.07
CA THR A 242 -7.65 1.75 -12.68
C THR A 242 -7.02 2.65 -11.61
N PRO A 243 -6.04 3.52 -11.93
CA PRO A 243 -5.51 4.51 -10.99
C PRO A 243 -6.59 5.36 -10.30
N LEU A 244 -7.65 5.77 -11.02
CA LEU A 244 -8.80 6.47 -10.44
C LEU A 244 -9.59 5.60 -9.44
N THR A 245 -9.66 4.29 -9.70
CA THR A 245 -10.31 3.33 -8.80
C THR A 245 -9.50 3.19 -7.52
N HIS A 246 -8.17 3.02 -7.66
CA HIS A 246 -7.25 2.90 -6.55
C HIS A 246 -7.26 4.16 -5.67
N ALA A 247 -7.15 5.35 -6.29
CA ALA A 247 -7.26 6.64 -5.60
C ALA A 247 -8.59 6.80 -4.86
N ARG A 248 -9.71 6.41 -5.49
CA ARG A 248 -11.05 6.53 -4.89
C ARG A 248 -11.23 5.62 -3.67
N TYR A 249 -10.93 4.33 -3.81
CA TYR A 249 -11.23 3.34 -2.77
C TYR A 249 -10.25 3.40 -1.61
N LEU A 250 -8.98 3.72 -1.87
CA LEU A 250 -8.00 3.90 -0.80
C LEU A 250 -7.95 5.33 -0.26
N ARG A 251 -8.57 6.31 -0.95
CA ARG A 251 -8.51 7.75 -0.63
C ARG A 251 -7.08 8.25 -0.48
N ARG A 252 -6.26 7.91 -1.47
CA ARG A 252 -4.85 8.25 -1.51
C ARG A 252 -4.56 9.15 -2.69
N HIS A 253 -3.68 10.12 -2.47
CA HIS A 253 -3.14 11.00 -3.51
C HIS A 253 -2.74 10.19 -4.75
N ARG A 254 -3.46 10.43 -5.86
CA ARG A 254 -3.23 9.79 -7.17
C ARG A 254 -3.21 8.25 -7.14
N GLY A 255 -3.74 7.62 -6.09
CA GLY A 255 -3.65 6.17 -5.91
C GLY A 255 -2.22 5.65 -5.87
N THR A 256 -1.26 6.45 -5.38
CA THR A 256 0.15 6.05 -5.26
C THR A 256 0.35 4.91 -4.27
N TYR A 257 1.34 4.06 -4.54
CA TYR A 257 1.86 3.10 -3.55
C TYR A 257 2.46 3.82 -2.32
N GLY A 258 3.09 4.98 -2.53
CA GLY A 258 3.76 5.74 -1.49
C GLY A 258 4.89 6.62 -2.05
N PRO A 259 5.72 7.22 -1.18
CA PRO A 259 6.85 8.03 -1.62
C PRO A 259 7.91 7.24 -2.40
N ALA A 260 8.45 7.86 -3.45
CA ALA A 260 9.54 7.36 -4.30
C ALA A 260 10.87 8.05 -3.95
N ILE A 261 11.28 7.99 -2.68
CA ILE A 261 12.52 8.65 -2.23
C ILE A 261 13.71 7.75 -2.58
N ALA A 262 14.48 8.15 -3.59
CA ALA A 262 15.66 7.41 -4.03
C ALA A 262 16.75 7.35 -2.96
N ALA A 263 17.48 6.23 -2.92
CA ALA A 263 18.60 6.00 -2.03
C ALA A 263 19.64 7.14 -2.11
N GLY A 264 19.99 7.69 -0.94
CA GLY A 264 20.95 8.78 -0.83
C GLY A 264 20.43 10.17 -1.21
N GLN A 265 19.19 10.29 -1.72
CA GLN A 265 18.58 11.59 -2.08
C GLN A 265 17.71 12.19 -0.97
N GLY A 266 17.31 11.39 0.02
CA GLY A 266 16.48 11.86 1.12
C GLY A 266 16.14 10.79 2.15
N LEU A 267 15.33 11.17 3.13
CA LEU A 267 14.79 10.29 4.16
C LEU A 267 13.27 10.45 4.22
N PHE A 268 12.58 9.37 4.57
CA PHE A 268 11.17 9.46 4.89
C PHE A 268 10.95 10.44 6.06
N PRO A 269 9.89 11.27 6.00
CA PRO A 269 9.59 12.20 7.09
C PRO A 269 9.36 11.47 8.41
N SER A 270 9.76 12.09 9.53
CA SER A 270 9.45 11.57 10.86
C SER A 270 7.95 11.65 11.17
N THR A 271 7.53 11.01 12.26
CA THR A 271 6.15 11.09 12.77
C THR A 271 5.74 12.51 13.19
N HIS A 272 6.69 13.37 13.55
CA HIS A 272 6.40 14.73 14.01
C HIS A 272 5.99 15.66 12.87
N THR A 273 5.12 16.61 13.20
CA THR A 273 4.77 17.76 12.34
C THR A 273 5.10 19.07 13.07
N PRO A 274 5.18 20.21 12.35
CA PRO A 274 5.31 21.53 12.99
C PRO A 274 4.12 21.91 13.88
N ILE A 275 2.96 21.25 13.72
CA ILE A 275 1.79 21.47 14.57
C ILE A 275 1.94 20.61 15.83
N ARG A 276 1.94 21.26 17.00
CA ARG A 276 2.01 20.54 18.28
C ARG A 276 0.85 19.57 18.38
N HIS A 277 1.14 18.35 18.85
CA HIS A 277 0.15 17.29 19.07
C HIS A 277 -0.52 16.74 17.79
N LEU A 278 0.01 17.08 16.61
CA LEU A 278 -0.30 16.40 15.36
C LEU A 278 0.88 15.53 14.95
N TYR A 279 0.59 14.24 14.77
CA TYR A 279 1.54 13.22 14.35
C TYR A 279 1.08 12.55 13.06
N ARG A 280 2.01 11.89 12.37
CA ARG A 280 1.73 11.07 11.19
C ARG A 280 2.27 9.66 11.36
N VAL A 281 1.61 8.72 10.72
CA VAL A 281 2.03 7.32 10.61
C VAL A 281 1.70 6.80 9.23
N GLY A 282 2.19 5.61 8.90
CA GLY A 282 1.91 4.95 7.64
C GLY A 282 3.06 5.06 6.66
N ASP A 283 2.78 4.73 5.40
CA ASP A 283 3.79 4.53 4.36
C ASP A 283 4.49 5.81 3.89
N SER A 284 3.91 6.97 4.20
CA SER A 284 4.48 8.29 3.92
C SER A 284 5.30 8.86 5.09
N THR A 285 5.55 8.03 6.11
CA THR A 285 6.32 8.33 7.32
C THR A 285 7.39 7.26 7.50
N LEU A 286 8.53 7.61 8.09
CA LEU A 286 9.60 6.67 8.43
C LEU A 286 9.01 5.45 9.16
N PRO A 287 9.42 4.21 8.81
CA PRO A 287 10.48 3.84 7.86
C PRO A 287 10.16 3.91 6.36
N GLY A 288 8.89 3.95 5.97
CA GLY A 288 8.47 4.01 4.57
C GLY A 288 7.39 2.99 4.21
N ILE A 289 7.41 2.54 2.97
CA ILE A 289 6.36 1.72 2.34
C ILE A 289 6.44 0.23 2.72
N GLY A 290 5.31 -0.48 2.60
CA GLY A 290 5.20 -1.91 2.90
C GLY A 290 4.72 -2.21 4.32
N VAL A 291 4.07 -3.38 4.50
CA VAL A 291 3.38 -3.73 5.75
C VAL A 291 4.29 -3.69 6.99
N PRO A 292 5.52 -4.27 6.97
CA PRO A 292 6.42 -4.20 8.13
C PRO A 292 6.86 -2.77 8.47
N ALA A 293 7.19 -1.96 7.45
CA ALA A 293 7.58 -0.57 7.65
C ALA A 293 6.42 0.26 8.21
N VAL A 294 5.20 0.09 7.68
CA VAL A 294 3.99 0.76 8.19
C VAL A 294 3.71 0.38 9.65
N ALA A 295 3.85 -0.90 10.01
CA ALA A 295 3.71 -1.34 11.39
C ALA A 295 4.76 -0.69 12.31
N ALA A 296 6.03 -0.65 11.87
CA ALA A 296 7.10 0.03 12.57
C ALA A 296 6.83 1.54 12.72
N SER A 297 6.27 2.21 11.71
CA SER A 297 5.87 3.61 11.78
C SER A 297 4.86 3.87 12.90
N GLY A 298 3.85 2.99 13.03
CA GLY A 298 2.88 3.04 14.13
C GLY A 298 3.54 2.85 15.50
N ILE A 299 4.43 1.86 15.63
CA ILE A 299 5.18 1.58 16.88
C ILE A 299 6.06 2.78 17.26
N LEU A 300 6.78 3.36 16.30
CA LEU A 300 7.62 4.53 16.52
C LEU A 300 6.79 5.71 17.02
N CYS A 301 5.64 6.00 16.40
CA CYS A 301 4.74 7.04 16.88
C CYS A 301 4.24 6.75 18.29
N ALA A 302 3.81 5.52 18.58
CA ALA A 302 3.35 5.14 19.92
C ALA A 302 4.45 5.40 20.98
N ASN A 303 5.68 4.99 20.70
CA ASN A 303 6.83 5.19 21.59
C ASN A 303 7.18 6.68 21.83
N THR A 304 6.76 7.60 20.95
CA THR A 304 6.91 9.05 21.19
C THR A 304 5.84 9.63 22.11
N LEU A 305 4.75 8.89 22.34
CA LEU A 305 3.56 9.37 23.04
C LEU A 305 3.37 8.76 24.43
N VAL A 306 4.04 7.65 24.73
CA VAL A 306 3.91 6.93 25.99
C VAL A 306 5.27 6.78 26.69
N ALA A 307 5.26 6.48 27.98
CA ALA A 307 6.50 6.23 28.71
C ALA A 307 7.05 4.83 28.37
N PRO A 308 8.37 4.61 28.40
CA PRO A 308 8.96 3.28 28.23
C PRO A 308 8.40 2.24 29.23
N SER A 309 8.00 2.66 30.42
CA SER A 309 7.35 1.80 31.43
C SER A 309 5.99 1.27 30.96
N ASP A 310 5.22 2.09 30.24
CA ASP A 310 3.89 1.71 29.75
C ASP A 310 4.02 0.63 28.66
N MET A 311 5.00 0.80 27.76
CA MET A 311 5.32 -0.20 26.74
C MET A 311 5.84 -1.50 27.36
N ALA A 312 6.71 -1.41 28.37
CA ALA A 312 7.21 -2.58 29.08
C ALA A 312 6.09 -3.34 29.81
N ALA A 313 5.12 -2.63 30.37
CA ALA A 313 3.95 -3.25 31.00
C ALA A 313 3.06 -3.94 29.96
N LEU A 314 2.79 -3.30 28.82
CA LEU A 314 2.03 -3.89 27.72
C LEU A 314 2.67 -5.18 27.20
N LEU A 315 3.99 -5.17 26.95
CA LEU A 315 4.70 -6.35 26.44
C LEU A 315 4.67 -7.52 27.42
N LYS A 316 4.69 -7.26 28.74
CA LYS A 316 4.55 -8.31 29.76
C LYS A 316 3.16 -8.91 29.81
N GLU A 317 2.11 -8.15 29.49
CA GLU A 317 0.76 -8.70 29.40
C GLU A 317 0.53 -9.50 28.11
N LEU A 318 1.26 -9.18 27.04
CA LEU A 318 1.17 -9.88 25.76
C LEU A 318 1.99 -11.17 25.68
N ALA A 319 3.01 -11.32 26.54
CA ALA A 319 3.89 -12.50 26.61
C ALA A 319 3.30 -13.63 27.45
#